data_AF-A0A965HYW7-F1
#
_entry.id   AF-A0A965HYW7-F1
#
_cell.length_a   1.000
_cell.length_b   1.000
_cell.length_c   1.000
_cell.angle_alpha   90.00
_cell.angle_beta   90.00
_cell.angle_gamma   90.00
#
_symmetry.space_group_name_H-M   'P 1'
#
loop_
_entity.id
_entity.type
_entity.pdbx_description
1 polymer ?
#
loop_
_entity_poly.entity_id
_entity_poly.type
_entity_poly.pdbx_seq_one_letter_code
_entity_poly.pdbx_strand_id
1 'polypeptide(L)'
;MRLQTIKICWLASFWFVVGFLSSATGQTYHGIDVMEGSSLQIPKSLPGKVDFYINGFAPFSIDMVQQSRDVFIGENITSRYQKLRIKMQPAPLGWRVFLEAFARDKDGVFRSVKAIDTALGFVRSDIPKPERPQYIHPAPTPPEQHLGTLAFLQSYPFWPSSSVKYALSILDPQQLHILTLFPLIVSDITQRVCPSTFQDIGVKKFLKRVNEACDSLQPIINQAVETAPSLWYKKLQLETAFAQRVISCANALSPQSSCQDIMPQFAEFAASILPLKRVLNNLNSYKVPR
;
A
#
# COMPACT_ATOMS: atom_id res chain seq x y z
N MET A 1 -23.22 2.50 -31.00
CA MET A 1 -23.62 1.10 -30.69
C MET A 1 -23.66 0.97 -29.17
N ARG A 2 -24.84 0.68 -28.61
CA ARG A 2 -25.18 0.85 -27.18
C ARG A 2 -24.41 -0.11 -26.27
N LEU A 3 -23.91 0.42 -25.14
CA LEU A 3 -23.45 -0.37 -23.99
C LEU A 3 -24.61 -1.19 -23.43
N GLN A 4 -24.43 -2.51 -23.33
CA GLN A 4 -25.30 -3.39 -22.54
C GLN A 4 -24.67 -3.64 -21.16
N THR A 5 -25.32 -3.06 -20.17
CA THR A 5 -25.14 -3.24 -18.74
C THR A 5 -25.50 -4.69 -18.37
N ILE A 6 -24.55 -5.47 -17.89
CA ILE A 6 -24.84 -6.79 -17.32
C ILE A 6 -25.38 -6.59 -15.90
N LYS A 7 -26.71 -6.61 -15.77
CA LYS A 7 -27.41 -6.77 -14.49
C LYS A 7 -27.38 -8.25 -14.11
N ILE A 8 -26.70 -8.57 -13.01
CA ILE A 8 -26.87 -9.87 -12.34
C ILE A 8 -27.84 -9.65 -11.19
N CYS A 9 -29.08 -10.11 -11.36
CA CYS A 9 -30.05 -10.25 -10.27
C CYS A 9 -29.65 -11.44 -9.39
N TRP A 10 -29.54 -11.23 -8.08
CA TRP A 10 -29.77 -12.30 -7.11
C TRP A 10 -30.71 -11.79 -6.02
N LEU A 11 -31.78 -12.55 -5.83
CA LEU A 11 -32.88 -12.33 -4.91
C LEU A 11 -32.43 -12.41 -3.44
N ALA A 12 -33.22 -11.73 -2.63
CA ALA A 12 -32.99 -11.36 -1.24
C ALA A 12 -33.04 -12.51 -0.22
N SER A 13 -32.50 -12.17 0.96
CA SER A 13 -32.86 -12.65 2.30
C SER A 13 -32.25 -13.97 2.77
N PHE A 14 -31.27 -13.88 3.68
CA PHE A 14 -31.36 -14.50 5.01
C PHE A 14 -30.29 -13.88 5.92
N TRP A 15 -30.75 -13.18 6.97
CA TRP A 15 -29.91 -12.84 8.11
C TRP A 15 -29.59 -14.15 8.85
N PHE A 16 -28.33 -14.54 8.87
CA PHE A 16 -27.81 -15.41 9.92
C PHE A 16 -26.57 -14.73 10.49
N VAL A 17 -26.70 -14.27 11.73
CA VAL A 17 -25.56 -14.01 12.61
C VAL A 17 -24.97 -15.38 12.92
N VAL A 18 -24.03 -15.84 12.09
CA VAL A 18 -23.21 -16.99 12.43
C VAL A 18 -22.08 -16.48 13.30
N GLY A 19 -22.16 -16.77 14.59
CA GLY A 19 -21.02 -16.66 15.49
C GLY A 19 -19.89 -17.54 14.97
N PHE A 20 -18.83 -16.92 14.46
CA PHE A 20 -17.64 -17.62 14.04
C PHE A 20 -16.84 -18.07 15.27
N LEU A 21 -17.12 -19.29 15.74
CA LEU A 21 -16.13 -20.09 16.45
C LEU A 21 -15.17 -20.67 15.42
N SER A 22 -14.12 -19.91 15.09
CA SER A 22 -12.99 -20.37 14.29
C SER A 22 -11.85 -20.73 15.22
N SER A 23 -11.73 -22.02 15.56
CA SER A 23 -10.49 -22.59 16.05
C SER A 23 -9.55 -22.80 14.86
N ALA A 24 -8.76 -21.78 14.49
CA ALA A 24 -7.67 -21.96 13.54
C ALA A 24 -6.55 -20.94 13.82
N THR A 25 -5.34 -21.46 13.97
CA THR A 25 -4.09 -20.79 14.34
C THR A 25 -3.54 -19.84 13.26
N GLY A 26 -4.39 -19.21 12.44
CA GLY A 26 -4.00 -18.34 11.33
C GLY A 26 -3.97 -16.84 11.66
N GLN A 27 -3.41 -16.04 10.76
CA GLN A 27 -3.45 -14.58 10.80
C GLN A 27 -4.58 -14.05 9.90
N THR A 28 -5.28 -13.03 10.37
CA THR A 28 -6.33 -12.35 9.61
C THR A 28 -5.75 -11.11 8.94
N TYR A 29 -6.17 -10.86 7.70
CA TYR A 29 -5.79 -9.68 6.94
C TYR A 29 -7.04 -8.99 6.42
N HIS A 30 -7.08 -7.67 6.48
CA HIS A 30 -8.19 -6.85 5.97
C HIS A 30 -7.81 -6.21 4.64
N GLY A 31 -8.76 -6.22 3.72
CA GLY A 31 -8.63 -5.54 2.44
C GLY A 31 -8.54 -4.02 2.60
N ILE A 32 -7.72 -3.40 1.76
CA ILE A 32 -7.57 -1.96 1.63
C ILE A 32 -8.03 -1.47 0.24
N ASP A 33 -8.26 -0.17 0.10
CA ASP A 33 -8.71 0.47 -1.13
C ASP A 33 -9.98 -0.21 -1.70
N VAL A 34 -9.90 -0.73 -2.93
CA VAL A 34 -11.00 -1.43 -3.62
C VAL A 34 -11.45 -2.71 -2.91
N MET A 35 -10.68 -3.18 -1.92
CA MET A 35 -10.98 -4.37 -1.11
C MET A 35 -11.52 -4.03 0.28
N GLU A 36 -11.83 -2.77 0.59
CA GLU A 36 -12.41 -2.43 1.89
C GLU A 36 -13.66 -3.26 2.20
N GLY A 37 -13.72 -3.81 3.43
CA GLY A 37 -14.76 -4.76 3.87
C GLY A 37 -14.48 -6.23 3.53
N SER A 38 -13.43 -6.53 2.75
CA SER A 38 -12.97 -7.90 2.49
C SER A 38 -11.93 -8.35 3.51
N SER A 39 -11.73 -9.66 3.66
CA SER A 39 -10.67 -10.23 4.50
C SER A 39 -10.10 -11.53 3.96
N LEU A 40 -8.90 -11.88 4.44
CA LEU A 40 -8.25 -13.16 4.25
C LEU A 40 -7.96 -13.79 5.61
N GLN A 41 -8.11 -15.10 5.70
CA GLN A 41 -7.59 -15.88 6.80
C GLN A 41 -6.49 -16.80 6.25
N ILE A 42 -5.25 -16.51 6.63
CA ILE A 42 -4.06 -17.21 6.14
C ILE A 42 -3.51 -18.05 7.30
N PRO A 43 -3.12 -19.31 7.08
CA PRO A 43 -2.48 -20.11 8.12
C PRO A 43 -1.17 -19.48 8.57
N LYS A 44 -0.64 -19.90 9.72
CA LYS A 44 0.62 -19.39 10.31
C LYS A 44 1.79 -19.29 9.31
N SER A 45 1.81 -20.18 8.32
CA SER A 45 2.78 -20.19 7.23
C SER A 45 2.12 -20.75 5.97
N LEU A 46 2.47 -20.21 4.81
CA LEU A 46 2.20 -20.82 3.50
C LEU A 46 3.38 -21.73 3.10
N PRO A 47 3.17 -22.76 2.25
CA PRO A 47 1.93 -23.20 1.59
C PRO A 47 0.82 -23.64 2.54
N GLY A 48 -0.44 -23.55 2.09
CA GLY A 48 -1.59 -23.96 2.89
C GLY A 48 -2.91 -23.40 2.38
N LYS A 49 -4.00 -23.82 3.02
CA LYS A 49 -5.36 -23.38 2.68
C LYS A 49 -5.62 -21.96 3.18
N VAL A 50 -5.96 -21.05 2.28
CA VAL A 50 -6.33 -19.66 2.58
C VAL A 50 -7.82 -19.48 2.37
N ASP A 51 -8.49 -18.87 3.35
CA ASP A 51 -9.90 -18.51 3.26
C ASP A 51 -10.03 -17.05 2.80
N PHE A 52 -10.87 -16.84 1.78
CA PHE A 52 -11.12 -15.55 1.14
C PHE A 52 -12.55 -15.12 1.40
N TYR A 53 -12.69 -13.92 1.96
CA TYR A 53 -13.96 -13.23 2.16
C TYR A 53 -13.92 -11.94 1.35
N ILE A 54 -14.23 -12.03 0.05
CA ILE A 54 -14.14 -10.90 -0.88
C ILE A 54 -15.53 -10.32 -1.12
N ASN A 55 -15.70 -9.01 -0.93
CA ASN A 55 -16.96 -8.32 -1.20
C ASN A 55 -17.42 -8.56 -2.65
N GLY A 56 -18.68 -9.00 -2.80
CA GLY A 56 -19.25 -9.39 -4.09
C GLY A 56 -19.00 -10.85 -4.51
N PHE A 57 -18.31 -11.64 -3.68
CA PHE A 57 -18.11 -13.08 -3.87
C PHE A 57 -18.66 -13.86 -2.66
N ALA A 58 -19.12 -15.08 -2.89
CA ALA A 58 -19.37 -16.02 -1.80
C ALA A 58 -18.03 -16.39 -1.14
N PRO A 59 -17.95 -16.59 0.20
CA PRO A 59 -16.72 -17.04 0.84
C PRO A 59 -16.20 -18.33 0.21
N PHE A 60 -14.90 -18.41 -0.02
CA PHE A 60 -14.26 -19.58 -0.62
C PHE A 60 -12.86 -19.80 -0.05
N SER A 61 -12.37 -21.02 -0.18
CA SER A 61 -11.01 -21.38 0.24
C SER A 61 -10.20 -21.88 -0.94
N ILE A 62 -8.90 -21.58 -0.94
CA ILE A 62 -7.97 -22.09 -1.95
C ILE A 62 -6.73 -22.66 -1.29
N ASP A 63 -6.32 -23.85 -1.71
CA ASP A 63 -5.02 -24.41 -1.38
C ASP A 63 -3.93 -23.68 -2.17
N MET A 64 -3.11 -22.93 -1.45
CA MET A 64 -2.02 -22.15 -2.02
C MET A 64 -0.75 -22.99 -2.05
N VAL A 65 -0.15 -23.14 -3.23
CA VAL A 65 1.13 -23.80 -3.44
C VAL A 65 2.23 -22.78 -3.73
N GLN A 66 3.45 -23.03 -3.27
CA GLN A 66 4.59 -22.17 -3.57
C GLN A 66 5.03 -22.40 -5.03
N GLN A 67 5.00 -21.33 -5.83
CA GLN A 67 5.50 -21.35 -7.20
C GLN A 67 6.96 -20.89 -7.27
N SER A 68 7.34 -19.91 -6.43
CA SER A 68 8.72 -19.42 -6.30
C SER A 68 8.96 -18.91 -4.88
N ARG A 69 10.17 -18.41 -4.60
CA ARG A 69 10.66 -18.04 -3.25
C ARG A 69 9.61 -17.31 -2.41
N ASP A 70 8.85 -16.39 -3.01
CA ASP A 70 7.84 -15.56 -2.34
C ASP A 70 6.54 -15.43 -3.16
N VAL A 71 6.22 -16.42 -4.00
CA VAL A 71 5.00 -16.39 -4.81
C VAL A 71 4.21 -17.65 -4.55
N PHE A 72 2.97 -17.47 -4.11
CA PHE A 72 2.03 -18.55 -3.89
C PHE A 72 0.90 -18.46 -4.89
N ILE A 73 0.52 -19.59 -5.49
CA ILE A 73 -0.58 -19.67 -6.43
C ILE A 73 -1.58 -20.72 -5.95
N GLY A 74 -2.85 -20.42 -6.13
CA GLY A 74 -3.90 -21.42 -6.00
C GLY A 74 -4.95 -21.21 -7.09
N GLU A 75 -5.66 -22.27 -7.43
CA GLU A 75 -6.71 -22.24 -8.44
C GLU A 75 -8.01 -22.74 -7.83
N ASN A 76 -9.11 -22.08 -8.18
CA ASN A 76 -10.46 -22.50 -7.84
C ASN A 76 -11.30 -22.57 -9.12
N ILE A 77 -11.81 -23.76 -9.43
CA ILE A 77 -12.73 -23.96 -10.54
C ILE A 77 -14.11 -23.51 -10.07
N THR A 78 -14.50 -22.30 -10.45
CA THR A 78 -15.78 -21.71 -10.04
C THR A 78 -16.96 -22.29 -10.81
N SER A 79 -16.74 -22.78 -12.04
CA SER A 79 -17.74 -23.54 -12.81
C SER A 79 -17.10 -24.37 -13.93
N ARG A 80 -17.90 -25.15 -14.68
CA ARG A 80 -17.43 -25.91 -15.85
C ARG A 80 -16.74 -25.05 -16.92
N TYR A 81 -17.02 -23.75 -16.95
CA TYR A 81 -16.53 -22.82 -17.97
C TYR A 81 -15.65 -21.72 -17.40
N GLN A 82 -15.48 -21.63 -16.08
CA GLN A 82 -14.76 -20.55 -15.43
C GLN A 82 -13.79 -21.08 -14.38
N LYS A 83 -12.61 -20.48 -14.33
CA LYS A 83 -11.58 -20.77 -13.35
C LYS A 83 -11.03 -19.46 -12.82
N LEU A 84 -10.87 -19.36 -11.51
CA LEU A 84 -10.18 -18.26 -10.86
C LEU A 84 -8.80 -18.76 -10.43
N ARG A 85 -7.74 -18.09 -10.88
CA ARG A 85 -6.41 -18.27 -10.31
C ARG A 85 -6.12 -17.09 -9.39
N ILE A 86 -5.63 -17.41 -8.20
CA ILE A 86 -5.17 -16.43 -7.23
C ILE A 86 -3.67 -16.54 -7.11
N LYS A 87 -2.99 -15.40 -7.22
CA LYS A 87 -1.57 -15.26 -6.92
C LYS A 87 -1.40 -14.36 -5.71
N MET A 88 -0.65 -14.83 -4.72
CA MET A 88 -0.33 -14.09 -3.51
C MET A 88 1.17 -13.83 -3.46
N GLN A 89 1.53 -12.58 -3.17
CA GLN A 89 2.91 -12.16 -2.93
C GLN A 89 2.96 -11.47 -1.57
N PRO A 90 3.92 -11.81 -0.71
CA PRO A 90 4.06 -11.14 0.56
C PRO A 90 4.36 -9.66 0.30
N ALA A 91 3.75 -8.82 1.13
CA ALA A 91 4.09 -7.43 1.29
C ALA A 91 4.46 -7.21 2.75
N PRO A 92 5.25 -6.20 3.09
CA PRO A 92 5.78 -6.07 4.45
C PRO A 92 4.74 -5.96 5.57
N LEU A 93 3.53 -5.51 5.23
CA LEU A 93 2.40 -5.37 6.15
C LEU A 93 1.27 -6.37 5.85
N GLY A 94 1.44 -7.26 4.86
CA GLY A 94 0.44 -8.24 4.50
C GLY A 94 0.66 -8.89 3.15
N TRP A 95 -0.32 -8.80 2.27
CA TRP A 95 -0.32 -9.56 1.02
C TRP A 95 -0.83 -8.73 -0.15
N ARG A 96 -0.16 -8.88 -1.28
CA ARG A 96 -0.69 -8.49 -2.59
C ARG A 96 -1.33 -9.71 -3.21
N VAL A 97 -2.59 -9.57 -3.58
CA VAL A 97 -3.39 -10.63 -4.18
C VAL A 97 -3.77 -10.22 -5.60
N PHE A 98 -3.50 -11.10 -6.56
CA PHE A 98 -3.90 -10.92 -7.95
C PHE A 98 -4.97 -11.95 -8.27
N LEU A 99 -6.05 -11.48 -8.91
CA LEU A 99 -7.15 -12.32 -9.35
C LEU A 99 -7.10 -12.43 -10.87
N GLU A 100 -6.84 -13.63 -11.38
CA GLU A 100 -6.82 -13.93 -12.80
C GLU A 100 -8.04 -14.78 -13.14
N ALA A 101 -8.98 -14.20 -13.88
CA ALA A 101 -10.14 -14.92 -14.37
C ALA A 101 -9.82 -15.63 -15.69
N PHE A 102 -10.13 -16.91 -15.76
CA PHE A 102 -10.02 -17.74 -16.95
C PHE A 102 -11.39 -18.22 -17.39
N ALA A 103 -11.62 -18.27 -18.70
CA ALA A 103 -12.79 -18.84 -19.33
C ALA A 103 -12.35 -19.93 -20.28
N ARG A 104 -13.17 -20.97 -20.37
CA ARG A 104 -12.95 -22.06 -21.31
C ARG A 104 -13.27 -21.57 -22.73
N ASP A 105 -12.30 -21.67 -23.63
CA ASP A 105 -12.49 -21.37 -25.04
C ASP A 105 -13.22 -22.51 -25.77
N LYS A 106 -13.43 -22.34 -27.08
CA LYS A 106 -14.13 -23.31 -27.93
C LYS A 106 -13.39 -24.66 -28.03
N ASP A 107 -12.09 -24.66 -27.80
CA ASP A 107 -11.22 -25.84 -27.84
C ASP A 107 -11.15 -26.55 -26.48
N GLY A 108 -11.90 -26.05 -25.49
CA GLY A 108 -11.92 -26.63 -24.15
C GLY A 108 -10.75 -26.22 -23.28
N VAL A 109 -9.94 -25.23 -23.68
CA VAL A 109 -8.78 -24.73 -22.96
C VAL A 109 -9.13 -23.46 -22.18
N PHE A 110 -8.68 -23.38 -20.94
CA PHE A 110 -8.85 -22.16 -20.14
C PHE A 110 -7.90 -21.08 -20.60
N ARG A 111 -8.43 -19.94 -21.08
CA ARG A 111 -7.67 -18.74 -21.42
C ARG A 111 -8.06 -17.58 -20.51
N SER A 112 -7.08 -16.74 -20.18
CA SER A 112 -7.32 -15.53 -19.38
C SER A 112 -8.29 -14.62 -20.13
N VAL A 113 -9.41 -14.28 -19.50
CA VAL A 113 -10.45 -13.40 -20.08
C VAL A 113 -10.24 -11.95 -19.66
N LYS A 114 -9.63 -11.76 -18.49
CA LYS A 114 -9.22 -10.48 -17.93
C LYS A 114 -8.38 -10.79 -16.69
N ALA A 115 -7.08 -10.59 -16.74
CA ALA A 115 -6.33 -10.46 -15.51
C ALA A 115 -6.77 -9.15 -14.85
N ILE A 116 -7.16 -9.18 -13.58
CA ILE A 116 -7.11 -7.95 -12.80
C ILE A 116 -5.62 -7.74 -12.55
N ASP A 117 -4.96 -7.03 -13.46
CA ASP A 117 -3.53 -6.67 -13.35
C ASP A 117 -3.28 -5.71 -12.18
N THR A 118 -4.34 -5.29 -11.48
CA THR A 118 -4.25 -4.49 -10.26
C THR A 118 -4.08 -5.40 -9.05
N ALA A 119 -2.93 -5.30 -8.39
CA ALA A 119 -2.70 -5.93 -7.10
C ALA A 119 -3.75 -5.46 -6.07
N LEU A 120 -4.48 -6.39 -5.49
CA LEU A 120 -5.42 -6.15 -4.39
C LEU A 120 -4.66 -6.24 -3.06
N GLY A 121 -4.72 -5.17 -2.26
CA GLY A 121 -3.97 -5.08 -1.01
C GLY A 121 -4.73 -5.66 0.17
N PHE A 122 -4.04 -6.43 1.01
CA PHE A 122 -4.52 -6.91 2.29
C PHE A 122 -3.46 -6.67 3.38
N VAL A 123 -3.86 -6.11 4.52
CA VAL A 123 -2.98 -5.72 5.63
C VAL A 123 -3.33 -6.52 6.88
N ARG A 124 -2.34 -6.93 7.69
CA ARG A 124 -2.61 -7.71 8.92
C ARG A 124 -3.58 -6.96 9.84
N SER A 125 -4.47 -7.69 10.48
CA SER A 125 -5.51 -7.14 11.35
C SER A 125 -4.98 -6.47 12.62
N ASP A 126 -3.76 -6.82 13.06
CA ASP A 126 -3.11 -6.27 14.25
C ASP A 126 -2.33 -4.99 13.97
N ILE A 127 -2.27 -4.55 12.71
CA ILE A 127 -1.66 -3.27 12.33
C ILE A 127 -2.77 -2.21 12.32
N PRO A 128 -2.63 -1.13 13.11
CA PRO A 128 -3.61 -0.06 13.09
C PRO A 128 -3.68 0.57 11.70
N LYS A 129 -4.91 0.73 11.18
CA LYS A 129 -5.13 1.52 9.97
C LYS A 129 -4.73 2.97 10.24
N PRO A 130 -4.21 3.70 9.24
CA PRO A 130 -4.04 5.12 9.37
C PRO A 130 -5.34 5.81 9.72
N GLU A 131 -5.25 6.71 10.71
CA GLU A 131 -6.32 7.67 10.96
C GLU A 131 -6.55 8.43 9.65
N ARG A 132 -7.79 8.35 9.16
CA ARG A 132 -8.17 9.12 7.97
C ARG A 132 -8.18 10.60 8.37
N PRO A 133 -7.41 11.46 7.69
CA PRO A 133 -7.51 12.88 7.93
C PRO A 133 -8.91 13.38 7.60
N GLN A 134 -9.30 14.53 8.19
CA GLN A 134 -10.60 15.16 7.93
C GLN A 134 -10.84 15.43 6.44
N TYR A 135 -9.76 15.64 5.69
CA TYR A 135 -9.78 15.82 4.25
C TYR A 135 -8.67 15.00 3.59
N ILE A 136 -9.03 14.24 2.55
CA ILE A 136 -8.10 13.56 1.66
C ILE A 136 -8.24 14.23 0.30
N HIS A 137 -7.15 14.81 -0.21
CA HIS A 137 -7.14 15.38 -1.54
C HIS A 137 -7.40 14.25 -2.57
N PRO A 138 -8.22 14.47 -3.62
CA PRO A 138 -8.39 13.47 -4.67
C PRO A 138 -7.06 13.03 -5.27
N ALA A 139 -6.98 11.76 -5.69
CA ALA A 139 -5.79 11.24 -6.32
C ALA A 139 -5.52 12.00 -7.64
N PRO A 140 -4.31 12.54 -7.86
CA PRO A 140 -4.04 13.34 -9.04
C PRO A 140 -4.05 12.47 -10.29
N THR A 141 -4.56 13.04 -11.36
CA THR A 141 -4.62 12.41 -12.68
C THR A 141 -4.18 13.40 -13.75
N PRO A 142 -3.51 12.93 -14.83
CA PRO A 142 -3.22 13.79 -15.97
C PRO A 142 -4.49 14.49 -16.51
N PRO A 143 -4.42 15.76 -16.93
CA PRO A 143 -3.21 16.57 -17.15
C PRO A 143 -2.84 17.53 -16.00
N GLU A 144 -3.27 17.27 -14.76
CA GLU A 144 -2.98 18.13 -13.60
C GLU A 144 -1.47 18.42 -13.47
N GLN A 145 -1.06 19.69 -13.41
CA GLN A 145 0.35 20.06 -13.52
C GLN A 145 1.04 20.39 -12.19
N HIS A 146 0.26 20.58 -11.13
CA HIS A 146 0.79 21.01 -9.84
C HIS A 146 0.02 20.35 -8.71
N LEU A 147 0.76 19.90 -7.69
CA LEU A 147 0.21 19.41 -6.44
C LEU A 147 1.00 19.99 -5.28
N GLY A 148 0.30 20.56 -4.30
CA GLY A 148 0.92 21.03 -3.07
C GLY A 148 1.48 19.87 -2.24
N THR A 149 2.70 20.00 -1.73
CA THR A 149 3.37 18.92 -0.97
C THR A 149 2.65 18.58 0.34
N LEU A 150 1.97 19.54 0.96
CA LEU A 150 1.12 19.26 2.13
C LEU A 150 -0.06 18.35 1.75
N ALA A 151 -0.74 18.66 0.65
CA ALA A 151 -1.85 17.86 0.14
C ALA A 151 -1.38 16.45 -0.24
N PHE A 152 -0.22 16.34 -0.88
CA PHE A 152 0.44 15.06 -1.14
C PHE A 152 0.68 14.30 0.17
N LEU A 153 1.36 14.90 1.15
CA LEU A 153 1.75 14.23 2.39
C LEU A 153 0.54 13.73 3.19
N GLN A 154 -0.57 14.46 3.16
CA GLN A 154 -1.82 14.07 3.82
C GLN A 154 -2.56 12.93 3.10
N SER A 155 -2.36 12.77 1.79
CA SER A 155 -3.28 12.01 0.94
C SER A 155 -2.63 10.81 0.24
N TYR A 156 -1.31 10.85 -0.02
CA TYR A 156 -0.59 9.77 -0.69
C TYR A 156 -0.76 8.38 -0.03
N PRO A 157 -0.95 8.24 1.30
CA PRO A 157 -1.15 6.93 1.90
C PRO A 157 -2.43 6.23 1.42
N PHE A 158 -3.40 7.01 0.91
CA PHE A 158 -4.73 6.58 0.48
C PHE A 158 -4.89 6.55 -1.04
N TRP A 159 -3.83 6.85 -1.79
CA TRP A 159 -3.86 6.87 -3.24
C TRP A 159 -3.32 5.57 -3.86
N PRO A 160 -3.82 5.19 -5.05
CA PRO A 160 -3.20 4.15 -5.85
C PRO A 160 -1.73 4.47 -6.14
N SER A 161 -0.87 3.43 -6.20
CA SER A 161 0.55 3.61 -6.52
C SER A 161 0.80 4.37 -7.82
N SER A 162 -0.05 4.24 -8.84
CA SER A 162 0.06 5.01 -10.09
C SER A 162 -0.08 6.51 -9.87
N SER A 163 -1.06 6.93 -9.07
CA SER A 163 -1.28 8.33 -8.72
C SER A 163 -0.16 8.88 -7.85
N VAL A 164 0.40 8.08 -6.93
CA VAL A 164 1.58 8.49 -6.15
C VAL A 164 2.79 8.76 -7.07
N LYS A 165 3.03 7.90 -8.07
CA LYS A 165 4.11 8.13 -9.06
C LYS A 165 3.89 9.42 -9.85
N TYR A 166 2.67 9.63 -10.33
CA TYR A 166 2.31 10.84 -11.06
C TYR A 166 2.48 12.08 -10.19
N ALA A 167 2.01 12.03 -8.94
CA ALA A 167 2.16 13.11 -7.97
C ALA A 167 3.63 13.53 -7.81
N LEU A 168 4.56 12.58 -7.66
CA LEU A 168 5.99 12.88 -7.57
C LEU A 168 6.55 13.66 -8.79
N SER A 169 5.90 13.57 -9.95
CA SER A 169 6.30 14.30 -11.16
C SER A 169 5.86 15.78 -11.17
N ILE A 170 4.80 16.11 -10.42
CA ILE A 170 4.14 17.43 -10.40
C ILE A 170 4.26 18.15 -9.05
N LEU A 171 4.95 17.55 -8.08
CA LEU A 171 5.35 18.20 -6.84
C LEU A 171 6.36 19.32 -7.11
N ASP A 172 6.27 20.39 -6.33
CA ASP A 172 7.28 21.44 -6.33
C ASP A 172 8.69 20.86 -6.02
N PRO A 173 9.71 21.15 -6.86
CA PRO A 173 11.04 20.61 -6.67
C PRO A 173 11.72 21.02 -5.36
N GLN A 174 11.45 22.20 -4.79
CA GLN A 174 12.05 22.61 -3.52
C GLN A 174 11.39 21.87 -2.36
N GLN A 175 10.06 21.75 -2.37
CA GLN A 175 9.33 21.01 -1.36
C GLN A 175 9.60 19.50 -1.41
N LEU A 176 9.83 18.94 -2.60
CA LEU A 176 10.30 17.56 -2.73
C LEU A 176 11.67 17.35 -2.06
N HIS A 177 12.51 18.39 -1.96
CA HIS A 177 13.80 18.29 -1.28
C HIS A 177 13.61 18.22 0.24
N ILE A 178 12.71 19.04 0.77
CA ILE A 178 12.29 18.97 2.18
C ILE A 178 11.75 17.57 2.48
N LEU A 179 10.87 17.03 1.63
CA LEU A 179 10.28 15.70 1.82
C LEU A 179 11.34 14.58 1.86
N THR A 180 12.41 14.68 1.08
CA THR A 180 13.50 13.69 1.07
C THR A 180 14.34 13.64 2.34
N LEU A 181 14.17 14.62 3.25
CA LEU A 181 14.81 14.62 4.57
C LEU A 181 14.04 13.79 5.60
N PHE A 182 12.93 13.16 5.24
CA PHE A 182 12.12 12.34 6.15
C PHE A 182 12.25 10.86 5.80
N PRO A 183 13.22 10.12 6.37
CA PRO A 183 13.55 8.76 5.95
C PRO A 183 12.40 7.74 5.99
N LEU A 184 11.49 7.75 6.97
CA LEU A 184 10.39 6.77 6.99
C LEU A 184 9.32 7.13 5.95
N ILE A 185 9.07 8.42 5.73
CA ILE A 185 8.20 8.88 4.63
C ILE A 185 8.80 8.47 3.28
N VAL A 186 10.10 8.73 3.07
CA VAL A 186 10.83 8.31 1.86
C VAL A 186 10.71 6.79 1.65
N SER A 187 10.83 6.02 2.72
CA SER A 187 10.73 4.57 2.68
C SER A 187 9.32 4.09 2.31
N ASP A 188 8.28 4.67 2.90
CA ASP A 188 6.87 4.34 2.61
C ASP A 188 6.52 4.68 1.14
N ILE A 189 6.95 5.86 0.66
CA ILE A 189 6.80 6.23 -0.76
C ILE A 189 7.53 5.22 -1.65
N THR A 190 8.79 4.88 -1.32
CA THR A 190 9.60 3.91 -2.06
C THR A 190 8.91 2.55 -2.15
N GLN A 191 8.37 2.06 -1.03
CA GLN A 191 7.65 0.79 -0.96
C GLN A 191 6.42 0.75 -1.89
N ARG A 192 5.78 1.90 -2.11
CA ARG A 192 4.60 2.05 -2.99
C ARG A 192 4.96 2.17 -4.46
N VAL A 193 6.03 2.89 -4.80
CA VAL A 193 6.35 3.23 -6.20
C VAL A 193 7.32 2.25 -6.87
N CYS A 194 8.23 1.64 -6.11
CA CYS A 194 9.27 0.74 -6.64
C CYS A 194 8.83 -0.64 -7.15
N PRO A 195 7.73 -1.27 -6.69
CA PRO A 195 7.28 -2.57 -7.22
C PRO A 195 6.83 -2.55 -8.70
N SER A 196 6.85 -1.37 -9.33
CA SER A 196 6.45 -1.17 -10.71
C SER A 196 7.63 -1.36 -11.65
N THR A 197 7.44 -2.14 -12.71
CA THR A 197 8.40 -2.26 -13.82
C THR A 197 8.59 -0.96 -14.58
N PHE A 198 7.60 -0.06 -14.56
CA PHE A 198 7.69 1.26 -15.16
C PHE A 198 8.11 2.32 -14.12
N GLN A 199 9.32 2.87 -14.28
CA GLN A 199 9.79 4.05 -13.54
C GLN A 199 9.50 5.32 -14.35
N ASP A 200 8.43 6.00 -13.98
CA ASP A 200 8.08 7.34 -14.47
C ASP A 200 9.21 8.34 -14.13
N ILE A 201 9.31 9.42 -14.93
CA ILE A 201 10.16 10.60 -14.67
C ILE A 201 10.06 11.06 -13.21
N GLY A 202 8.86 11.09 -12.61
CA GLY A 202 8.66 11.47 -11.20
C GLY A 202 9.41 10.56 -10.23
N VAL A 203 9.31 9.24 -10.44
CA VAL A 203 10.02 8.24 -9.62
C VAL A 203 11.53 8.36 -9.79
N LYS A 204 12.02 8.54 -11.03
CA LYS A 204 13.46 8.72 -11.30
C LYS A 204 14.01 9.97 -10.61
N LYS A 205 13.28 11.09 -10.65
CA LYS A 205 13.66 12.33 -9.95
C LYS A 205 13.73 12.12 -8.44
N PHE A 206 12.74 11.44 -7.86
CA PHE A 206 12.69 11.11 -6.44
C PHE A 206 13.88 10.22 -6.04
N LEU A 207 14.09 9.08 -6.72
CA LEU A 207 15.18 8.14 -6.40
C LEU A 207 16.56 8.77 -6.58
N LYS A 208 16.75 9.61 -7.61
CA LYS A 208 18.00 10.37 -7.79
C LYS A 208 18.32 11.25 -6.58
N ARG A 209 17.31 11.81 -5.92
CA ARG A 209 17.51 12.64 -4.71
C ARG A 209 17.78 11.81 -3.46
N VAL A 210 17.12 10.66 -3.33
CA VAL A 210 17.41 9.69 -2.26
C VAL A 210 18.81 9.06 -2.45
N ASN A 211 19.37 9.15 -3.66
CA ASN A 211 20.67 8.60 -4.06
C ASN A 211 20.75 7.08 -3.86
N GLU A 212 19.63 6.39 -4.08
CA GLU A 212 19.49 4.95 -3.87
C GLU A 212 18.55 4.35 -4.90
N ALA A 213 18.82 3.11 -5.31
CA ALA A 213 17.99 2.37 -6.26
C ALA A 213 16.89 1.57 -5.54
N CYS A 214 15.76 1.36 -6.22
CA CYS A 214 14.65 0.54 -5.72
C CYS A 214 15.10 -0.84 -5.22
N ASP A 215 15.93 -1.53 -6.01
CA ASP A 215 16.40 -2.89 -5.69
C ASP A 215 17.28 -2.93 -4.43
N SER A 216 17.93 -1.81 -4.09
CA SER A 216 18.73 -1.69 -2.87
C SER A 216 17.87 -1.39 -1.65
N LEU A 217 16.83 -0.57 -1.81
CA LEU A 217 15.99 -0.12 -0.70
C LEU A 217 14.90 -1.12 -0.32
N GLN A 218 14.25 -1.75 -1.31
CA GLN A 218 13.10 -2.62 -1.04
C GLN A 218 13.38 -3.72 -0.02
N PRO A 219 14.48 -4.50 -0.11
CA PRO A 219 14.74 -5.57 0.86
C PRO A 219 14.89 -5.03 2.29
N ILE A 220 15.55 -3.88 2.44
CA ILE A 220 15.83 -3.26 3.74
C ILE A 220 14.56 -2.68 4.35
N ILE A 221 13.74 -1.99 3.53
CA ILE A 221 12.44 -1.46 3.95
C ILE A 221 11.53 -2.61 4.37
N ASN A 222 11.42 -3.65 3.54
CA ASN A 222 10.58 -4.80 3.82
C ASN A 222 11.00 -5.47 5.14
N GLN A 223 12.30 -5.72 5.34
CA GLN A 223 12.82 -6.28 6.57
C GLN A 223 12.51 -5.41 7.80
N ALA A 224 12.72 -4.09 7.71
CA ALA A 224 12.48 -3.17 8.83
C ALA A 224 11.00 -3.16 9.23
N VAL A 225 10.12 -3.15 8.24
CA VAL A 225 8.67 -3.16 8.43
C VAL A 225 8.18 -4.50 8.99
N GLU A 226 8.67 -5.62 8.47
CA GLU A 226 8.29 -6.97 8.93
C GLU A 226 8.78 -7.26 10.36
N THR A 227 9.96 -6.76 10.72
CA THR A 227 10.57 -6.99 12.04
C THR A 227 9.81 -6.27 13.15
N ALA A 228 9.34 -5.05 12.91
CA ALA A 228 8.69 -4.23 13.94
C ALA A 228 7.56 -3.35 13.36
N PRO A 229 6.46 -3.94 12.84
CA PRO A 229 5.45 -3.22 12.08
C PRO A 229 4.73 -2.13 12.89
N SER A 230 4.39 -2.40 14.15
CA SER A 230 3.73 -1.42 15.02
C SER A 230 4.65 -0.23 15.35
N LEU A 231 5.95 -0.49 15.54
CA LEU A 231 6.93 0.55 15.82
C LEU A 231 7.20 1.40 14.58
N TRP A 232 7.34 0.76 13.42
CA TRP A 232 7.45 1.41 12.12
C TRP A 232 6.32 2.40 11.94
N TYR A 233 5.09 1.92 12.08
CA TYR A 233 3.90 2.72 11.85
C TYR A 233 3.80 3.91 12.82
N LYS A 234 4.05 3.67 14.11
CA LYS A 234 4.09 4.74 15.12
C LYS A 234 5.10 5.83 14.77
N LYS A 235 6.31 5.45 14.32
CA LYS A 235 7.34 6.44 13.97
C LYS A 235 7.05 7.14 12.65
N LEU A 236 6.50 6.43 11.66
CA LEU A 236 6.04 7.03 10.41
C LEU A 236 4.95 8.08 10.65
N GLN A 237 4.00 7.82 11.55
CA GLN A 237 2.98 8.80 11.93
C GLN A 237 3.57 10.04 12.60
N LEU A 238 4.49 9.86 13.54
CA LEU A 238 5.20 10.98 14.18
C LEU A 238 5.95 11.80 13.13
N GLU A 239 6.62 11.13 12.18
CA GLU A 239 7.43 11.80 11.17
C GLU A 239 6.55 12.53 10.17
N THR A 240 5.42 11.94 9.80
CA THR A 240 4.40 12.57 8.96
C THR A 240 3.85 13.82 9.63
N ALA A 241 3.49 13.76 10.92
CA ALA A 241 2.99 14.93 11.65
C ALA A 241 4.04 16.04 11.76
N PHE A 242 5.30 15.68 11.99
CA PHE A 242 6.39 16.65 12.02
C PHE A 242 6.63 17.28 10.64
N ALA A 243 6.69 16.47 9.58
CA ALA A 243 6.84 16.93 8.19
C ALA A 243 5.70 17.85 7.76
N GLN A 244 4.44 17.55 8.14
CA GLN A 244 3.30 18.42 7.86
C GLN A 244 3.47 19.81 8.49
N ARG A 245 3.96 19.91 9.73
CA ARG A 245 4.24 21.21 10.38
C ARG A 245 5.36 21.96 9.68
N VAL A 246 6.45 21.28 9.32
CA VAL A 246 7.58 21.87 8.59
C VAL A 246 7.13 22.42 7.23
N ILE A 247 6.41 21.61 6.44
CA ILE A 247 5.90 22.01 5.12
C ILE A 247 4.89 23.16 5.25
N SER A 248 4.05 23.15 6.27
CA SER A 248 3.11 24.26 6.52
C SER A 248 3.86 25.57 6.83
N CYS A 249 4.92 25.51 7.62
CA CYS A 249 5.78 26.66 7.87
C CYS A 249 6.56 27.13 6.64
N ALA A 250 7.13 26.20 5.86
CA ALA A 250 7.85 26.51 4.62
C ALA A 250 6.95 27.19 3.56
N ASN A 251 5.64 26.91 3.59
CA ASN A 251 4.65 27.50 2.69
C ASN A 251 3.89 28.68 3.30
N ALA A 252 4.30 29.20 4.46
CA ALA A 252 3.63 30.28 5.19
C ALA A 252 2.13 30.03 5.47
N LEU A 253 1.75 28.76 5.67
CA LEU A 253 0.39 28.32 6.01
C LEU A 253 0.14 28.28 7.53
N SER A 254 1.19 28.35 8.33
CA SER A 254 1.14 28.33 9.80
C SER A 254 1.47 29.70 10.41
N PRO A 255 0.94 30.02 11.61
CA PRO A 255 1.31 31.24 12.33
C PRO A 255 2.81 31.31 12.61
N GLN A 256 3.36 32.53 12.56
CA GLN A 256 4.80 32.76 12.77
C GLN A 256 5.30 32.22 14.12
N SER A 257 4.51 32.34 15.19
CA SER A 257 4.85 31.81 16.51
C SER A 257 5.07 30.29 16.49
N SER A 258 4.22 29.54 15.78
CA SER A 258 4.41 28.09 15.63
C SER A 258 5.67 27.76 14.83
N CYS A 259 6.03 28.57 13.84
CA CYS A 259 7.18 28.30 12.99
C CYS A 259 8.52 28.63 13.66
N GLN A 260 8.54 29.57 14.62
CA GLN A 260 9.72 29.86 15.43
C GLN A 260 10.18 28.65 16.25
N ASP A 261 9.26 27.79 16.67
CA ASP A 261 9.59 26.57 17.43
C ASP A 261 9.94 25.39 16.51
N ILE A 262 9.27 25.26 15.36
CA ILE A 262 9.37 24.09 14.48
C ILE A 262 10.62 24.15 13.59
N MET A 263 10.96 25.32 13.04
CA MET A 263 12.04 25.43 12.07
C MET A 263 13.44 25.15 12.67
N PRO A 264 13.76 25.54 13.92
CA PRO A 264 15.01 25.14 14.58
C PRO A 264 15.10 23.62 14.78
N GLN A 265 14.01 22.99 15.25
CA GLN A 265 13.96 21.52 15.39
C GLN A 265 14.15 20.81 14.06
N PHE A 266 13.60 21.36 12.97
CA PHE A 266 13.81 20.84 11.63
C PHE A 266 15.27 21.00 11.17
N ALA A 267 15.91 22.13 11.46
CA ALA A 267 17.32 22.33 11.14
C ALA A 267 18.22 21.31 11.87
N GLU A 268 17.99 21.08 13.16
CA GLU A 268 18.71 20.05 13.94
C GLU A 268 18.44 18.63 13.41
N PHE A 269 17.20 18.33 13.07
CA PHE A 269 16.81 17.06 12.47
C PHE A 269 17.50 16.83 11.11
N ALA A 270 17.50 17.84 10.24
CA ALA A 270 18.16 17.79 8.95
C ALA A 270 19.68 17.64 9.08
N ALA A 271 20.30 18.31 10.06
CA ALA A 271 21.73 18.21 10.34
C ALA A 271 22.15 16.85 10.91
N SER A 272 21.23 16.16 11.61
CA SER A 272 21.48 14.87 12.25
C SER A 272 20.95 13.68 11.46
N ILE A 273 20.46 13.91 10.23
CA ILE A 273 19.84 12.86 9.42
C ILE A 273 20.87 11.78 9.08
N LEU A 274 20.58 10.56 9.53
CA LEU A 274 21.39 9.40 9.18
C LEU A 274 21.00 8.90 7.77
N PRO A 275 21.92 8.23 7.05
CA PRO A 275 21.59 7.58 5.81
C PRO A 275 20.37 6.66 5.97
N LEU A 276 19.50 6.61 4.96
CA LEU A 276 18.23 5.87 4.99
C LEU A 276 18.42 4.44 5.52
N LYS A 277 19.38 3.70 4.99
CA LYS A 277 19.70 2.33 5.42
C LYS A 277 20.03 2.23 6.91
N ARG A 278 20.74 3.22 7.46
CA ARG A 278 21.11 3.26 8.89
C ARG A 278 19.90 3.53 9.77
N VAL A 279 18.97 4.38 9.32
CA VAL A 279 17.69 4.61 10.00
C VAL A 279 16.87 3.32 10.03
N LEU A 280 16.72 2.66 8.88
CA LEU A 280 15.96 1.42 8.74
C LEU A 280 16.51 0.29 9.61
N ASN A 281 17.84 0.12 9.64
CA ASN A 281 18.50 -0.90 10.46
C ASN A 281 18.46 -0.60 11.97
N ASN A 282 18.20 0.65 12.36
CA ASN A 282 18.21 1.09 13.76
C ASN A 282 16.91 1.80 14.14
N LEU A 283 15.77 1.30 13.64
CA LEU A 283 14.46 1.93 13.84
C LEU A 283 14.16 2.23 15.32
N ASN A 284 14.58 1.36 16.24
CA ASN A 284 14.43 1.56 17.69
C ASN A 284 15.06 2.88 18.18
N SER A 285 16.30 3.18 17.77
CA SER A 285 17.03 4.36 18.22
C SER A 285 16.74 5.63 17.41
N TYR A 286 16.09 5.49 16.26
CA TYR A 286 15.69 6.63 15.42
C TYR A 286 14.68 7.53 16.15
N LYS A 287 15.06 8.79 16.44
CA LYS A 287 14.22 9.76 17.13
C LYS A 287 13.56 10.69 16.12
N VAL A 288 12.24 10.75 16.16
CA VAL A 288 11.46 11.74 15.42
C VAL A 288 11.12 12.90 16.36
N PRO A 289 11.38 14.16 15.98
CA PRO A 289 10.93 15.33 16.74
C PRO A 289 9.41 15.30 16.98
N ARG A 290 8.97 15.84 18.13
CA ARG A 290 7.56 15.79 18.54
C ARG A 290 6.77 17.02 18.16
#